data_AF-A0A1W1CA21-F1
#
_entry.id   AF-A0A1W1CA21-F1
#
_cell.length_a   1.000
_cell.length_b   1.000
_cell.length_c   1.000
_cell.angle_alpha   90.00
_cell.angle_beta   90.00
_cell.angle_gamma   90.00
#
_symmetry.space_group_name_H-M   'P 1'
#
loop_
_entity.id
_entity.type
_entity.pdbx_description
1 polymer ?
#
loop_
_entity_poly.entity_id
_entity_poly.type
_entity_poly.pdbx_seq_one_letter_code
_entity_poly.pdbx_strand_id
1 'polypeptide(L)'
;MNLEKKYPKLFDKLEDKEVVLRHLLNVDANYEDYDSEEFEFDFEEYNFIIYIAEPVQKALGKAKMEKLLVKLQDNDAFENFIASEEDLYGVKSLLSEDEIVSMLLEQIEEIV
;
A
#
# COMPACT_ATOMS: atom_id res chain seq x y z
N MET A 1 16.42 -8.36 -5.34
CA MET A 1 16.86 -7.83 -4.02
C MET A 1 16.44 -8.79 -2.93
N ASN A 2 17.22 -8.93 -1.85
CA ASN A 2 16.77 -9.71 -0.70
C ASN A 2 15.96 -8.78 0.23
N LEU A 3 14.63 -8.89 0.12
CA LEU A 3 13.68 -7.98 0.76
C LEU A 3 13.69 -8.11 2.28
N GLU A 4 13.90 -9.31 2.80
CA GLU A 4 14.07 -9.58 4.24
C GLU A 4 15.22 -8.75 4.83
N LYS A 5 16.30 -8.55 4.08
CA LYS A 5 17.44 -7.73 4.53
C LYS A 5 17.14 -6.23 4.51
N LYS A 6 16.20 -5.78 3.65
CA LYS A 6 15.86 -4.36 3.52
C LYS A 6 14.78 -3.93 4.53
N TYR A 7 13.86 -4.84 4.87
CA TYR A 7 12.74 -4.57 5.78
C TYR A 7 12.70 -5.55 6.96
N PRO A 8 13.78 -5.62 7.77
CA PRO A 8 13.92 -6.65 8.79
C PRO A 8 12.88 -6.55 9.91
N LYS A 9 12.42 -5.35 10.29
CA LYS A 9 11.43 -5.22 11.38
C LYS A 9 10.07 -5.74 10.94
N LEU A 10 9.65 -5.43 9.71
CA LEU A 10 8.42 -5.98 9.15
C LEU A 10 8.48 -7.51 9.12
N PHE A 11 9.56 -8.08 8.58
CA PHE A 11 9.74 -9.53 8.50
C PHE A 11 9.79 -10.23 9.87
N ASP A 12 10.26 -9.56 10.91
CA ASP A 12 10.24 -10.11 12.28
C ASP A 12 8.83 -10.22 12.87
N LYS A 13 7.88 -9.41 12.37
CA LYS A 13 6.47 -9.41 12.80
C LYS A 13 5.58 -10.36 12.00
N LEU A 14 6.03 -10.81 10.83
CA LEU A 14 5.25 -11.74 10.01
C LEU A 14 5.24 -13.12 10.67
N GLU A 15 4.04 -13.69 10.84
CA GLU A 15 3.87 -15.04 11.37
C GLU A 15 4.45 -16.10 10.43
N ASP A 16 4.31 -15.87 9.12
CA ASP A 16 4.87 -16.70 8.06
C ASP A 16 5.95 -15.95 7.28
N LYS A 17 7.20 -16.37 7.48
CA LYS A 17 8.39 -15.78 6.86
C LYS A 17 8.61 -16.24 5.41
N GLU A 18 7.83 -17.19 4.91
CA GLU A 18 7.86 -17.62 3.51
C GLU A 18 6.99 -16.70 2.61
N VAL A 19 6.16 -15.83 3.20
CA VAL A 19 5.36 -14.85 2.46
C VAL A 19 6.25 -13.77 1.84
N VAL A 20 6.17 -13.62 0.52
CA VAL A 20 6.91 -12.57 -0.21
C VAL A 20 6.18 -11.23 -0.15
N LEU A 21 6.93 -10.11 -0.14
CA LEU A 21 6.34 -8.76 0.00
C LEU A 21 5.31 -8.41 -1.07
N ARG A 22 5.43 -8.95 -2.29
CA ARG A 22 4.42 -8.77 -3.35
C ARG A 22 3.05 -9.38 -3.01
N HIS A 23 2.98 -10.27 -2.01
CA HIS A 23 1.73 -10.80 -1.47
C HIS A 23 1.31 -10.06 -0.18
N LEU A 24 2.17 -9.16 0.33
CA LEU A 24 1.92 -8.34 1.51
C LEU A 24 1.35 -6.97 1.15
N LEU A 25 1.71 -6.47 -0.03
CA LEU A 25 1.25 -5.22 -0.59
C LEU A 25 0.97 -5.45 -2.06
N ASN A 26 -0.22 -5.06 -2.51
CA ASN A 26 -0.56 -5.01 -3.93
C ASN A 26 -0.73 -3.56 -4.37
N VAL A 27 -0.12 -3.21 -5.49
CA VAL A 27 -0.25 -1.89 -6.12
C VAL A 27 -0.51 -2.16 -7.59
N ASP A 28 -1.75 -1.96 -8.01
CA ASP A 28 -2.19 -2.21 -9.37
C ASP A 28 -2.59 -0.88 -10.01
N ALA A 29 -2.22 -0.69 -11.28
CA ALA A 29 -2.74 0.43 -12.06
C ALA A 29 -4.27 0.35 -12.16
N ASN A 30 -4.93 1.46 -11.87
CA ASN A 30 -6.37 1.62 -12.04
C ASN A 30 -6.64 1.96 -13.51
N TYR A 31 -7.28 1.05 -14.22
CA TYR A 31 -7.67 1.23 -15.61
C TYR A 31 -9.17 1.49 -15.71
N GLU A 32 -9.58 2.18 -16.76
CA GLU A 32 -10.99 2.27 -17.15
C GLU A 32 -11.49 0.87 -17.54
N ASP A 33 -12.04 0.14 -16.57
CA ASP A 33 -12.71 -1.13 -16.84
C ASP A 33 -14.16 -0.82 -17.23
N TYR A 34 -14.38 -0.66 -18.54
CA TYR A 34 -15.67 -0.30 -19.16
C TYR A 34 -16.84 -1.23 -18.76
N ASP A 35 -16.57 -2.42 -18.20
CA ASP A 35 -17.57 -3.41 -17.79
C ASP A 35 -17.87 -3.40 -16.28
N SER A 36 -17.20 -2.58 -15.47
CA SER A 36 -17.36 -2.58 -14.01
C SER A 36 -18.10 -1.32 -13.53
N GLU A 37 -19.43 -1.37 -13.50
CA GLU A 37 -20.30 -0.30 -12.96
C GLU A 37 -20.05 0.04 -11.46
N GLU A 38 -19.17 -0.71 -10.77
CA GLU A 38 -18.95 -0.62 -9.31
C GLU A 38 -17.49 -0.42 -8.88
N PHE A 39 -16.61 0.10 -9.74
CA PHE A 39 -15.27 0.45 -9.24
C PHE A 39 -15.31 1.79 -8.48
N GLU A 40 -15.03 1.77 -7.17
CA GLU A 40 -15.12 2.95 -6.29
C GLU A 40 -14.15 4.09 -6.63
N PHE A 41 -13.11 3.83 -7.43
CA PHE A 41 -12.07 4.78 -7.74
C PHE A 41 -12.13 5.23 -9.21
N ASP A 42 -12.45 6.50 -9.43
CA ASP A 42 -12.36 7.13 -10.75
C ASP A 42 -10.89 7.09 -11.24
N PHE A 43 -10.63 6.39 -12.34
CA PHE A 43 -9.29 6.20 -12.89
C PHE A 43 -8.65 7.52 -13.37
N GLU A 44 -9.45 8.54 -13.71
CA GLU A 44 -8.94 9.86 -14.07
C GLU A 44 -8.40 10.59 -12.83
N GLU A 45 -8.98 10.31 -11.66
CA GLU A 45 -8.62 10.90 -10.38
C GLU A 45 -7.66 10.05 -9.55
N TYR A 46 -7.57 8.74 -9.79
CA TYR A 46 -6.73 7.78 -9.06
C TYR A 46 -6.21 6.71 -10.02
N ASN A 47 -4.94 6.82 -10.44
CA ASN A 47 -4.34 5.91 -11.43
C ASN A 47 -3.75 4.62 -10.83
N PHE A 48 -3.72 4.48 -9.50
CA PHE A 48 -3.32 3.25 -8.82
C PHE A 48 -4.26 2.91 -7.68
N ILE A 49 -4.42 1.62 -7.43
CA ILE A 49 -5.10 1.06 -6.27
C ILE A 49 -4.08 0.32 -5.42
N ILE A 50 -4.05 0.63 -4.13
CA ILE A 50 -3.15 0.02 -3.16
C ILE A 50 -3.99 -0.83 -2.22
N TYR A 51 -3.60 -2.09 -2.06
CA TYR A 51 -4.16 -3.01 -1.08
C TYR A 51 -3.09 -3.50 -0.10
N ILE A 52 -3.29 -3.29 1.20
CA ILE A 52 -2.42 -3.80 2.27
C ILE A 52 -2.95 -5.15 2.73
N ALA A 53 -2.18 -6.22 2.54
CA ALA A 53 -2.64 -7.55 2.92
C ALA A 53 -2.73 -7.75 4.44
N GLU A 54 -3.64 -8.63 4.86
CA GLU A 54 -3.93 -8.97 6.25
C GLU A 54 -2.68 -9.23 7.13
N PRO A 55 -1.60 -9.91 6.68
CA PRO A 55 -0.43 -10.12 7.51
C PRO A 55 0.28 -8.81 7.91
N VAL A 56 0.29 -7.81 7.02
CA VAL A 56 0.85 -6.49 7.33
C VAL A 56 -0.07 -5.74 8.29
N GLN A 57 -1.38 -5.80 8.06
CA GLN A 57 -2.36 -5.20 8.97
C GLN A 57 -2.23 -5.75 10.39
N LYS A 58 -2.05 -7.07 10.54
CA LYS A 58 -1.78 -7.73 11.84
C LYS A 58 -0.45 -7.31 12.45
N ALA A 59 0.61 -7.23 11.63
CA ALA A 59 1.94 -6.81 12.08
C ALA A 59 1.95 -5.36 12.62
N LEU A 60 1.18 -4.48 11.99
CA LEU A 60 1.03 -3.08 12.37
C LEU A 60 0.04 -2.91 13.53
N GLY A 61 -1.10 -3.59 13.47
CA GLY A 61 -2.25 -3.34 14.31
C GLY A 61 -2.90 -1.98 14.02
N LYS A 62 -4.13 -1.80 14.52
CA LYS A 62 -4.97 -0.63 14.23
C LYS A 62 -4.28 0.72 14.42
N ALA A 63 -3.57 0.90 15.54
CA ALA A 63 -2.94 2.18 15.86
C ALA A 63 -1.79 2.57 14.91
N LYS A 64 -1.10 1.60 14.30
CA LYS A 64 -0.05 1.88 13.31
C LYS A 64 -0.62 1.96 11.90
N MET A 65 -1.69 1.23 11.60
CA MET A 65 -2.46 1.40 10.35
C MET A 65 -2.98 2.84 10.23
N GLU A 66 -3.58 3.38 11.30
CA GLU A 66 -4.03 4.78 11.32
C GLU A 66 -2.87 5.78 11.10
N LYS A 67 -1.68 5.51 11.68
CA LYS A 67 -0.49 6.34 11.45
C LYS A 67 0.03 6.23 10.01
N LEU A 68 -0.02 5.04 9.43
CA LEU A 68 0.36 4.82 8.04
C LEU A 68 -0.57 5.61 7.12
N LEU A 69 -1.88 5.51 7.34
CA LEU A 69 -2.89 6.24 6.58
C LEU A 69 -2.61 7.75 6.59
N VAL A 70 -2.39 8.34 7.77
CA VAL A 70 -2.05 9.77 7.90
C VAL A 70 -0.76 10.11 7.13
N LYS A 71 0.29 9.31 7.28
CA LYS A 71 1.56 9.52 6.54
C LYS A 71 1.37 9.45 5.02
N LEU A 72 0.50 8.56 4.53
CA LEU A 72 0.25 8.41 3.10
C LEU A 72 -0.60 9.55 2.57
N GLN A 73 -1.64 9.96 3.32
CA GLN A 73 -2.48 11.08 2.95
C GLN A 73 -1.71 12.41 2.86
N ASP A 74 -0.71 12.61 3.73
CA ASP A 74 0.15 13.81 3.74
C ASP A 74 1.39 13.67 2.83
N ASN A 75 1.48 12.63 1.99
CA ASN A 75 2.66 12.39 1.17
C ASN A 75 2.60 13.16 -0.15
N ASP A 76 3.55 14.09 -0.35
CA ASP A 76 3.68 14.91 -1.57
C ASP A 76 3.88 14.07 -2.86
N ALA A 77 4.21 12.78 -2.75
CA ALA A 77 4.28 11.87 -3.89
C ALA A 77 2.91 11.53 -4.51
N PHE A 78 1.82 11.78 -3.78
CA PHE A 78 0.46 11.56 -4.25
C PHE A 78 -0.22 12.90 -4.56
N GLU A 79 -0.60 13.08 -5.82
CA GLU A 79 -1.40 14.24 -6.25
C GLU A 79 -2.83 14.16 -5.70
N ASN A 80 -3.34 12.94 -5.57
CA ASN A 80 -4.63 12.66 -4.99
C ASN A 80 -4.53 11.37 -4.17
N PHE A 81 -5.26 11.32 -3.05
CA PHE A 81 -5.27 10.18 -2.15
C PHE A 81 -6.66 10.04 -1.54
N ILE A 82 -7.22 8.84 -1.64
CA ILE A 82 -8.46 8.47 -0.96
C ILE A 82 -8.29 7.10 -0.32
N ALA A 83 -8.80 6.95 0.90
CA ALA A 83 -8.94 5.66 1.54
C ALA A 83 -10.41 5.28 1.53
N SER A 84 -10.75 4.21 0.80
CA SER A 84 -12.09 3.62 0.87
C SER A 84 -12.22 2.80 2.15
N GLU A 85 -11.21 1.98 2.44
CA GLU A 85 -11.14 1.14 3.63
C GLU A 85 -9.82 1.35 4.41
N GLU A 86 -9.65 0.66 5.54
CA GLU A 86 -8.43 0.76 6.33
C GLU A 86 -7.20 0.21 5.61
N ASP A 87 -7.39 -0.65 4.62
CA ASP A 87 -6.38 -1.37 3.86
C ASP A 87 -6.48 -1.18 2.33
N LEU A 88 -7.48 -0.43 1.83
CA LEU A 88 -7.71 -0.19 0.41
C LEU A 88 -7.72 1.31 0.07
N TYR A 89 -6.77 1.72 -0.76
CA TYR A 89 -6.55 3.13 -1.10
C TYR A 89 -6.53 3.35 -2.61
N GLY A 90 -7.13 4.45 -3.08
CA GLY A 90 -6.95 4.97 -4.42
C GLY A 90 -5.95 6.12 -4.39
N VAL A 91 -4.96 6.10 -5.29
CA VAL A 91 -3.95 7.17 -5.37
C VAL A 91 -3.73 7.64 -6.79
N LYS A 92 -3.38 8.92 -6.92
CA LYS A 92 -2.84 9.49 -8.15
C LYS A 92 -1.38 9.84 -7.96
N SER A 93 -0.51 9.22 -8.74
CA SER A 93 0.93 9.47 -8.67
C SER A 93 1.60 9.40 -10.03
N LEU A 94 2.70 10.13 -10.17
CA LEU A 94 3.62 10.01 -11.31
C LEU A 94 4.65 8.88 -11.12
N LEU A 95 4.70 8.29 -9.91
CA LEU A 95 5.56 7.17 -9.60
C LEU A 95 5.09 5.90 -10.31
N SER A 96 6.04 5.00 -10.60
CA SER A 96 5.75 3.64 -11.04
C SER A 96 5.27 2.75 -9.89
N GLU A 97 4.63 1.63 -10.22
CA GLU A 97 4.19 0.62 -9.24
C GLU A 97 5.32 0.20 -8.29
N ASP A 98 6.50 -0.10 -8.84
CA ASP A 98 7.68 -0.50 -8.06
C ASP A 98 8.17 0.61 -7.10
N GLU A 99 8.06 1.88 -7.50
CA GLU A 99 8.42 3.03 -6.67
C GLU A 99 7.40 3.23 -5.55
N ILE A 100 6.11 3.11 -5.85
CA ILE A 100 5.03 3.19 -4.86
C ILE A 100 5.17 2.06 -3.84
N VAL A 101 5.39 0.82 -4.30
CA VAL A 101 5.66 -0.34 -3.45
C VAL A 101 6.87 -0.09 -2.55
N SER A 102 7.98 0.39 -3.12
CA SER A 102 9.20 0.65 -2.35
C SER A 102 8.97 1.72 -1.27
N MET A 103 8.30 2.81 -1.62
CA MET A 103 7.95 3.89 -0.69
C MET A 103 7.05 3.40 0.45
N LEU A 104 5.99 2.64 0.12
CA LEU A 104 5.07 2.08 1.12
C LEU A 104 5.80 1.15 2.10
N LEU A 105 6.63 0.25 1.59
CA LEU A 105 7.41 -0.68 2.42
C LEU A 105 8.41 0.06 3.33
N GLU A 106 9.04 1.13 2.83
CA GLU A 106 9.91 1.98 3.64
C GLU A 106 9.13 2.66 4.77
N GLN A 107 7.95 3.21 4.49
CA GLN A 107 7.11 3.81 5.53
C GLN A 107 6.62 2.78 6.56
N ILE A 108 6.23 1.58 6.12
CA ILE A 108 5.83 0.48 7.00
C ILE A 108 6.99 0.09 7.93
N GLU A 109 8.20 -0.09 7.38
CA GLU A 109 9.39 -0.44 8.16
C GLU A 109 9.78 0.64 9.19
N GLU A 110 9.48 1.91 8.93
CA GLU A 110 9.70 2.99 9.90
C GLU A 110 8.75 2.92 11.11
N ILE A 111 7.49 2.49 10.89
CA ILE A 111 6.44 2.51 11.92
C ILE A 111 6.30 1.17 12.66
N VAL A 112 6.79 0.06 12.09
CA VAL A 112 6.86 -1.26 12.74
C VAL A 112 7.77 -1.24 13.97
#